data_AF-A0A8S1RP01-F1
#
_entry.id   AF-A0A8S1RP01-F1
#
_cell.length_a   1.000
_cell.length_b   1.000
_cell.length_c   1.000
_cell.angle_alpha   90.00
_cell.angle_beta   90.00
_cell.angle_gamma   90.00
#
_symmetry.space_group_name_H-M   'P 1'
#
loop_
_entity.id
_entity.type
_entity.pdbx_description
1 polymer ?
#
loop_
_entity_poly.entity_id
_entity_poly.type
_entity_poly.pdbx_seq_one_letter_code
_entity_poly.pdbx_strand_id
1 'polypeptide(L)'
;MAYSLDCFFINVSDIPIIYFRIIRSLIMTFSYITVFFTFGGIVIIFNFIKYKFSYIPTALIYVFIFLQPNLIGSLISQISYRKISDEYWIQGNVAYRYDTDIHAKWLLGFCIPLSLFFGTIMPAYLWYGLVLKQDKSGAIFIMNINYIFCQIE
;
A
#
# COMPACT_ATOMS: atom_id res chain seq x y z
N MET A 1 -4.75 -9.29 -14.52
CA MET A 1 -5.85 -10.29 -14.45
C MET A 1 -6.68 -10.10 -13.16
N ALA A 2 -7.23 -8.91 -12.92
CA ALA A 2 -7.93 -8.60 -11.67
C ALA A 2 -9.45 -8.85 -11.74
N TYR A 3 -10.04 -8.68 -12.92
CA TYR A 3 -11.49 -8.67 -13.13
C TYR A 3 -12.17 -10.03 -12.95
N SER A 4 -11.47 -11.14 -13.21
CA SER A 4 -12.03 -12.50 -13.04
C SER A 4 -12.30 -12.84 -11.57
N LEU A 5 -11.44 -12.35 -10.68
CA LEU A 5 -11.59 -12.52 -9.23
C LEU A 5 -12.72 -11.62 -8.70
N ASP A 6 -12.83 -10.40 -9.22
CA ASP A 6 -13.92 -9.47 -8.88
C ASP A 6 -15.30 -10.03 -9.30
N CYS A 7 -15.39 -10.75 -10.43
CA CYS A 7 -16.63 -11.42 -10.87
C CYS A 7 -17.00 -12.64 -10.02
N PHE A 8 -16.01 -13.40 -9.53
CA PHE A 8 -16.27 -14.55 -8.65
C PHE A 8 -16.84 -14.11 -7.30
N PHE A 9 -16.33 -13.02 -6.74
CA PHE A 9 -16.79 -12.52 -5.44
C PHE A 9 -18.16 -11.84 -5.48
N ILE A 10 -18.60 -11.33 -6.63
CA ILE A 10 -19.96 -10.81 -6.83
C ILE A 10 -21.04 -11.87 -6.54
N ASN A 11 -20.73 -13.15 -6.79
CA ASN A 11 -21.68 -14.25 -6.62
C ASN A 11 -21.67 -14.84 -5.20
N VAL A 12 -20.72 -14.48 -4.34
CA VAL A 12 -20.50 -15.10 -3.04
C VAL A 12 -20.87 -14.18 -1.86
N SER A 13 -20.89 -12.86 -2.07
CA SER A 13 -21.06 -11.90 -0.96
C SER A 13 -21.82 -10.63 -1.38
N ASP A 14 -22.78 -10.19 -0.56
CA ASP A 14 -23.49 -8.88 -0.66
C ASP A 14 -22.59 -7.67 -0.28
N ILE A 15 -21.29 -7.87 -0.13
CA ILE A 15 -20.35 -6.82 0.28
C ILE A 15 -19.93 -6.02 -0.97
N PRO A 16 -19.96 -4.67 -0.92
CA PRO A 16 -19.54 -3.84 -2.04
C PRO A 16 -18.12 -4.18 -2.50
N ILE A 17 -17.96 -4.42 -3.80
CA ILE A 17 -16.71 -4.86 -4.47
C ILE A 17 -15.54 -3.91 -4.16
N ILE A 18 -15.87 -2.64 -3.89
CA ILE A 18 -14.91 -1.60 -3.51
C ILE A 18 -14.07 -2.01 -2.29
N TYR A 19 -14.70 -2.50 -1.22
CA TYR A 19 -13.98 -2.85 0.01
C TYR A 19 -13.14 -4.10 -0.18
N PHE A 20 -13.65 -5.04 -0.99
CA PHE A 20 -12.92 -6.24 -1.33
C PHE A 20 -11.61 -5.94 -2.07
N ARG A 21 -11.61 -4.93 -2.94
CA ARG A 21 -10.39 -4.48 -3.65
C ARG A 21 -9.33 -3.96 -2.67
N ILE A 22 -9.72 -3.22 -1.64
CA ILE A 22 -8.79 -2.72 -0.62
C ILE A 22 -8.22 -3.88 0.20
N ILE A 23 -9.08 -4.78 0.67
CA ILE A 23 -8.68 -5.99 1.41
C ILE A 23 -7.71 -6.84 0.59
N ARG A 24 -7.99 -7.03 -0.70
CA ARG A 24 -7.09 -7.75 -1.61
C ARG A 24 -5.72 -7.06 -1.75
N SER A 25 -5.67 -5.73 -1.84
CA SER A 25 -4.41 -4.99 -1.94
C SER A 25 -3.55 -5.16 -0.68
N LEU A 26 -4.19 -5.15 0.50
CA LEU A 26 -3.55 -5.50 1.76
C LEU A 26 -3.03 -6.94 1.77
N ILE A 27 -3.86 -7.92 1.37
CA ILE A 27 -3.47 -9.34 1.31
C ILE A 27 -2.25 -9.53 0.40
N MET A 28 -2.24 -8.89 -0.78
CA MET A 28 -1.08 -8.94 -1.68
C MET A 28 0.16 -8.38 -0.99
N THR A 29 0.06 -7.22 -0.35
CA THR A 29 1.17 -6.59 0.38
C THR A 29 1.71 -7.50 1.49
N PHE A 30 0.83 -8.07 2.31
CA PHE A 30 1.22 -9.03 3.35
C PHE A 30 1.89 -10.27 2.76
N SER A 31 1.38 -10.80 1.65
CA SER A 31 1.95 -11.97 0.98
C SER A 31 3.39 -11.72 0.51
N TYR A 32 3.70 -10.53 -0.02
CA TYR A 32 5.07 -10.18 -0.41
C TYR A 32 6.02 -10.15 0.79
N ILE A 33 5.57 -9.60 1.92
CA ILE A 33 6.35 -9.57 3.16
C ILE A 33 6.62 -11.00 3.65
N THR A 34 5.60 -11.86 3.66
CA THR A 34 5.74 -13.28 4.06
C THR A 34 6.70 -14.03 3.13
N VAL A 35 6.60 -13.84 1.82
CA VAL A 35 7.52 -14.43 0.85
C VAL A 35 8.95 -13.96 1.11
N PHE A 36 9.16 -12.67 1.37
CA PHE A 36 10.49 -12.15 1.68
C PHE A 36 11.09 -12.78 2.95
N PHE A 37 10.30 -12.89 4.03
CA PHE A 37 10.75 -13.53 5.27
C PHE A 37 11.02 -15.03 5.11
N THR A 38 10.19 -15.74 4.35
CA THR A 38 10.38 -17.18 4.10
C THR A 38 11.64 -17.44 3.28
N PHE A 39 11.86 -16.71 2.17
CA PHE A 39 13.09 -16.81 1.40
C PHE A 39 14.33 -16.40 2.21
N GLY A 40 14.25 -15.30 2.96
CA GLY A 40 15.32 -14.87 3.86
C GLY A 40 15.66 -15.94 4.91
N GLY A 41 14.63 -16.54 5.52
CA GLY A 41 14.79 -17.63 6.49
C GLY A 41 15.44 -18.87 5.89
N ILE A 42 15.01 -19.29 4.70
CA ILE A 42 15.59 -20.44 3.98
C ILE A 42 17.08 -20.20 3.73
N VAL A 43 17.48 -19.04 3.20
CA VAL A 43 18.89 -18.75 2.91
C VAL A 43 19.77 -18.79 4.16
N ILE A 44 19.24 -18.35 5.30
CA ILE A 44 19.94 -18.40 6.60
C ILE A 44 20.07 -19.84 7.09
N ILE A 45 19.02 -20.65 7.02
CA ILE A 45 19.01 -22.05 7.46
C ILE A 45 20.01 -22.88 6.64
N PHE A 46 20.07 -22.67 5.33
CA PHE A 46 21.01 -23.35 4.44
C PHE A 46 22.45 -22.80 4.51
N ASN A 47 22.71 -21.81 5.37
CA ASN A 47 24.04 -21.27 5.68
C ASN A 47 24.86 -20.80 4.46
N PHE A 48 24.19 -20.48 3.34
CA PHE A 48 24.83 -20.01 2.11
C PHE A 48 25.54 -18.66 2.31
N ILE A 49 25.15 -17.87 3.33
CA ILE A 49 25.65 -16.51 3.57
C ILE A 49 25.85 -16.29 5.08
N LYS A 50 26.99 -15.71 5.49
CA LYS A 50 27.19 -15.25 6.87
C LYS A 50 26.17 -14.16 7.20
N TYR A 51 25.30 -14.42 8.17
CA TYR A 51 24.27 -13.51 8.62
C TYR A 51 24.86 -12.14 9.01
N LYS A 52 24.63 -11.12 8.18
CA LYS A 52 24.84 -9.72 8.58
C LYS A 52 23.47 -9.09 8.79
N PHE A 53 23.22 -8.67 10.02
CA PHE A 53 21.96 -8.05 10.45
C PHE A 53 21.55 -6.83 9.62
N SER A 54 22.51 -6.18 8.93
CA SER A 54 22.26 -4.99 8.12
C SER A 54 21.40 -5.22 6.87
N TYR A 55 21.41 -6.41 6.26
CA TYR A 55 20.75 -6.64 4.95
C TYR A 55 19.22 -6.79 5.04
N ILE A 56 18.71 -7.36 6.13
CA ILE A 56 17.27 -7.60 6.33
C ILE A 56 16.47 -6.28 6.39
N PRO A 57 16.85 -5.27 7.19
CA PRO A 57 16.10 -4.01 7.23
C PRO A 57 16.16 -3.26 5.89
N THR A 58 17.29 -3.30 5.16
CA THR A 58 17.40 -2.60 3.87
C THR A 58 16.45 -3.20 2.82
N ALA A 59 16.39 -4.52 2.74
CA ALA A 59 15.50 -5.18 1.79
C ALA A 59 14.02 -5.02 2.17
N LEU A 60 13.70 -5.05 3.48
CA LEU A 60 12.34 -4.76 3.96
C LEU A 60 11.90 -3.33 3.60
N ILE A 61 12.78 -2.35 3.77
CA ILE A 61 12.54 -0.96 3.37
C ILE A 61 12.29 -0.87 1.85
N TYR A 62 13.07 -1.58 1.04
CA TYR A 62 12.93 -1.57 -0.41
C TYR A 62 11.58 -2.15 -0.88
N VAL A 63 11.19 -3.31 -0.35
CA VAL A 63 9.89 -3.95 -0.64
C VAL A 63 8.75 -3.04 -0.22
N PHE A 64 8.89 -2.37 0.93
CA PHE A 64 7.87 -1.44 1.40
C PHE A 64 7.70 -0.25 0.44
N ILE A 65 8.79 0.42 0.06
CA ILE A 65 8.77 1.54 -0.88
C ILE A 65 8.13 1.13 -2.21
N PHE A 66 8.42 -0.08 -2.69
CA PHE A 66 7.87 -0.59 -3.94
C PHE A 66 6.34 -0.80 -3.89
N LEU A 67 5.80 -1.25 -2.75
CA LEU A 67 4.38 -1.56 -2.59
C LEU A 67 3.53 -0.33 -2.22
N GLN A 68 4.14 0.67 -1.58
CA GLN A 68 3.49 1.88 -1.10
C GLN A 68 2.67 2.65 -2.18
N PRO A 69 3.18 2.94 -3.40
CA PRO A 69 2.41 3.69 -4.40
C PRO A 69 1.16 2.95 -4.89
N ASN A 70 1.19 1.61 -4.92
CA ASN A 70 0.04 0.81 -5.32
C ASN A 70 -1.09 0.89 -4.26
N LEU A 71 -0.73 0.74 -2.98
CA LEU A 71 -1.66 0.86 -1.86
C LEU A 71 -2.25 2.27 -1.77
N ILE A 72 -1.40 3.30 -1.78
CA ILE A 72 -1.83 4.70 -1.66
C ILE A 72 -2.66 5.11 -2.87
N GLY A 73 -2.23 4.79 -4.10
CA GLY A 73 -2.97 5.11 -5.31
C GLY A 73 -4.36 4.47 -5.32
N SER A 74 -4.47 3.22 -4.87
CA SER A 74 -5.77 2.55 -4.72
C SER A 74 -6.64 3.20 -3.65
N LEU A 75 -6.08 3.65 -2.52
CA LEU A 75 -6.84 4.32 -1.45
C LEU A 75 -7.33 5.71 -1.88
N ILE A 76 -6.45 6.52 -2.49
CA ILE A 76 -6.79 7.86 -3.01
C ILE A 76 -7.89 7.75 -4.06
N SER A 77 -7.82 6.75 -4.95
CA SER A 77 -8.86 6.52 -5.95
C SER A 77 -10.24 6.20 -5.35
N GLN A 78 -10.31 5.63 -4.15
CA GLN A 78 -11.57 5.38 -3.45
C GLN A 78 -12.05 6.59 -2.61
N ILE A 79 -11.12 7.39 -2.10
CA ILE A 79 -11.43 8.62 -1.36
C ILE A 79 -11.92 9.72 -2.30
N SER A 80 -11.40 9.75 -3.52
CA SER A 80 -11.77 10.75 -4.51
C SER A 80 -13.13 10.48 -5.14
N TYR A 81 -13.85 11.55 -5.43
CA TYR A 81 -15.17 11.53 -6.07
C TYR A 81 -15.10 12.15 -7.46
N ARG A 82 -16.04 11.75 -8.31
CA ARG A 82 -16.29 12.35 -9.61
C ARG A 82 -17.77 12.70 -9.73
N LYS A 83 -18.06 13.94 -10.12
CA LYS A 83 -19.43 14.40 -10.40
C LYS A 83 -19.83 14.02 -11.83
N ILE A 84 -20.95 13.34 -12.01
CA ILE A 84 -21.55 13.06 -13.32
C ILE A 84 -23.04 13.41 -13.23
N SER A 85 -23.49 14.38 -14.04
CA SER A 85 -24.90 14.78 -14.15
C SER A 85 -25.61 14.97 -12.80
N ASP A 86 -24.96 15.73 -11.90
CA ASP A 86 -25.42 16.09 -10.55
C ASP A 86 -25.34 15.04 -9.44
N GLU A 87 -24.79 13.86 -9.72
CA GLU A 87 -24.58 12.82 -8.73
C GLU A 87 -23.09 12.59 -8.43
N TYR A 88 -22.77 12.31 -7.16
CA TYR A 88 -21.40 12.03 -6.72
C TYR A 88 -21.09 10.53 -6.77
N TRP A 89 -20.13 10.16 -7.61
CA TRP A 89 -19.68 8.79 -7.81
C TRP A 89 -18.26 8.61 -7.29
N ILE A 90 -17.94 7.41 -6.85
CA ILE A 90 -16.58 7.08 -6.42
C ILE A 90 -15.68 7.00 -7.66
N GLN A 91 -14.56 7.74 -7.67
CA GLN A 91 -13.70 7.83 -8.85
C GLN A 91 -13.13 6.45 -9.26
N GLY A 92 -12.80 5.61 -8.28
CA GLY A 92 -12.29 4.26 -8.52
C GLY A 92 -13.32 3.24 -9.01
N ASN A 93 -14.62 3.54 -8.86
CA ASN A 93 -15.70 2.69 -9.39
C ASN A 93 -17.03 3.46 -9.49
N VAL A 94 -17.44 3.77 -10.72
CA VAL A 94 -18.69 4.51 -11.02
C VAL A 94 -19.95 3.64 -10.80
N ALA A 95 -19.81 2.36 -10.45
CA ALA A 95 -20.96 1.52 -10.08
C ALA A 95 -21.58 1.89 -8.72
N TYR A 96 -20.90 2.71 -7.91
CA TYR A 96 -21.29 2.99 -6.54
C TYR A 96 -21.32 4.50 -6.25
N ARG A 97 -22.36 4.93 -5.52
CA ARG A 97 -22.55 6.31 -5.11
C ARG A 97 -21.71 6.65 -3.88
N TYR A 98 -21.18 7.87 -3.87
CA TYR A 98 -20.36 8.41 -2.79
C TYR A 98 -21.21 8.81 -1.57
N ASP A 99 -22.43 9.31 -1.79
CA ASP A 99 -23.33 9.87 -0.75
C ASP A 99 -24.05 8.83 0.13
N THR A 100 -23.51 7.63 0.28
CA THR A 100 -24.12 6.60 1.13
C THR A 100 -23.48 6.58 2.52
N ASP A 101 -24.30 6.46 3.58
CA ASP A 101 -23.83 6.39 4.98
C ASP A 101 -22.86 5.22 5.22
N ILE A 102 -23.07 4.13 4.50
CA ILE A 102 -22.19 2.95 4.52
C ILE A 102 -20.81 3.34 4.00
N HIS A 103 -20.75 4.09 2.89
CA HIS A 103 -19.50 4.55 2.32
C HIS A 103 -18.74 5.48 3.26
N ALA A 104 -19.41 6.45 3.87
CA ALA A 104 -18.81 7.36 4.83
C ALA A 104 -18.20 6.64 6.04
N LYS A 105 -18.87 5.62 6.59
CA LYS A 105 -18.35 4.82 7.73
C LYS A 105 -17.06 4.10 7.38
N TRP A 106 -17.00 3.44 6.22
CA TRP A 106 -15.80 2.73 5.79
C TRP A 106 -14.67 3.66 5.34
N LEU A 107 -15.01 4.82 4.78
CA LEU A 107 -14.05 5.85 4.40
C LEU A 107 -13.31 6.38 5.65
N LEU A 108 -14.07 6.80 6.67
CA LEU A 108 -13.54 7.35 7.92
C LEU A 108 -12.88 6.28 8.80
N GLY A 109 -13.44 5.07 8.84
CA GLY A 109 -12.93 3.99 9.69
C GLY A 109 -11.71 3.26 9.13
N PHE A 110 -11.55 3.21 7.80
CA PHE A 110 -10.53 2.37 7.16
C PHE A 110 -9.68 3.14 6.15
N CYS A 111 -10.29 3.79 5.16
CA CYS A 111 -9.53 4.36 4.04
C CYS A 111 -8.65 5.54 4.48
N ILE A 112 -9.20 6.47 5.26
CA ILE A 112 -8.48 7.64 5.78
C ILE A 112 -7.36 7.24 6.75
N PRO A 113 -7.60 6.43 7.80
CA PRO A 113 -6.54 6.06 8.73
C PRO A 113 -5.43 5.26 8.06
N LEU A 114 -5.74 4.34 7.13
CA LEU A 114 -4.69 3.65 6.38
C LEU A 114 -3.91 4.60 5.47
N SER A 115 -4.59 5.51 4.76
CA SER A 115 -3.92 6.47 3.89
C SER A 115 -3.00 7.39 4.67
N LEU A 116 -3.39 7.79 5.88
CA LEU A 116 -2.58 8.65 6.75
C LEU A 116 -1.40 7.88 7.36
N PHE A 117 -1.62 6.62 7.74
CA PHE A 117 -0.57 5.74 8.25
C PHE A 117 0.51 5.45 7.20
N PHE A 118 0.10 4.98 6.01
CA PHE A 118 1.03 4.63 4.94
C PHE A 118 1.56 5.86 4.19
N GLY A 119 0.77 6.92 4.05
CA GLY A 119 1.16 8.13 3.31
C GLY A 119 1.99 9.12 4.10
N THR A 120 1.78 9.24 5.42
CA THR A 120 2.39 10.31 6.22
C THR A 120 3.24 9.77 7.37
N ILE A 121 2.68 8.90 8.21
CA ILE A 121 3.37 8.45 9.44
C ILE A 121 4.62 7.64 9.10
N MET A 122 4.50 6.72 8.14
CA MET A 122 5.55 5.80 7.76
C MET A 122 6.76 6.51 7.08
N PRO A 123 6.56 7.41 6.09
CA PRO A 123 7.66 8.25 5.58
C PRO A 123 8.28 9.14 6.65
N ALA A 124 7.48 9.73 7.54
CA ALA A 124 7.99 10.56 8.63
C ALA A 124 8.87 9.78 9.61
N TYR A 125 8.49 8.54 9.94
CA TYR A 125 9.29 7.64 10.78
C TYR A 125 10.63 7.31 10.12
N LEU A 126 10.63 6.99 8.82
CA LEU A 126 11.85 6.71 8.06
C LEU A 126 12.75 7.96 7.98
N TRP A 127 12.17 9.13 7.74
CA TRP A 127 12.90 10.40 7.73
C TRP A 127 13.54 10.71 9.08
N TYR A 128 12.80 10.54 10.17
CA TYR A 128 13.31 10.75 11.53
C TYR A 128 14.48 9.81 11.86
N GLY A 129 14.39 8.53 11.46
CA GLY A 129 15.47 7.55 11.62
C GLY A 129 16.75 7.92 10.87
N LEU A 130 16.63 8.58 9.71
CA LEU A 130 17.76 9.07 8.92
C LEU A 130 18.42 10.31 9.53
N VAL A 131 17.64 11.25 10.07
CA VAL A 131 18.19 12.48 10.68
C VAL A 131 18.98 12.16 11.96
N LEU A 132 18.54 11.16 12.73
CA LEU A 132 19.23 10.74 13.96
C LEU A 132 20.53 9.97 13.71
N LYS A 133 20.64 9.25 12.59
CA LYS A 133 21.84 8.52 12.20
C LYS A 133 22.42 9.18 10.95
N GLN A 134 23.29 10.18 11.12
CA GLN A 134 24.12 10.75 10.06
C GLN A 134 25.10 9.70 9.49
N ASP A 135 24.57 8.64 8.88
CA ASP A 135 25.34 7.56 8.31
C ASP A 135 25.03 7.44 6.81
N LYS A 136 26.08 7.16 6.02
CA LYS A 136 26.14 7.33 4.55
C LYS A 136 25.07 6.56 3.76
N SER A 137 24.29 5.69 4.41
CA SER A 137 23.14 4.98 3.83
C SER A 137 21.93 5.88 3.54
N GLY A 138 21.83 7.08 4.15
CA GLY A 138 20.72 8.01 3.90
C GLY A 138 20.68 8.65 2.51
N ALA A 139 21.83 8.74 1.82
CA ALA A 139 21.92 9.36 0.50
C ALA A 139 21.19 8.54 -0.60
N ILE A 140 21.21 7.21 -0.50
CA ILE A 140 20.49 6.31 -1.43
C ILE A 140 18.97 6.44 -1.25
N PHE A 141 18.52 6.70 -0.02
CA PHE A 141 17.10 6.85 0.31
C PHE A 141 16.51 8.16 -0.24
N ILE A 142 17.25 9.27 -0.15
CA ILE A 142 16.85 10.58 -0.71
C ILE A 142 16.78 10.55 -2.24
N MET A 143 17.73 9.87 -2.90
CA MET A 143 17.70 9.71 -4.37
C MET A 143 16.48 8.90 -4.85
N ASN A 144 16.06 7.87 -4.10
CA ASN A 144 14.90 7.04 -4.47
C ASN A 144 13.56 7.74 -4.21
N ILE A 145 13.44 8.54 -3.14
CA ILE A 145 12.24 9.36 -2.88
C ILE A 145 12.00 10.37 -4.01
N ASN A 146 13.05 11.07 -4.49
CA ASN A 146 12.91 12.01 -5.60
C ASN A 146 12.53 11.31 -6.92
N TYR A 147 13.03 10.09 -7.16
CA TYR A 147 12.65 9.30 -8.34
C TYR A 147 11.17 8.85 -8.31
N ILE A 148 10.66 8.52 -7.12
CA ILE A 148 9.26 8.09 -6.95
C ILE A 148 8.30 9.27 -7.02
N PHE A 149 8.67 10.44 -6.49
CA PHE A 149 7.87 11.66 -6.64
C PHE A 149 7.78 12.10 -8.10
N CYS A 150 8.85 11.89 -8.89
CA CYS A 150 8.89 12.19 -10.32
C CYS A 150 8.07 11.20 -11.19
N GLN A 151 7.77 9.99 -10.70
CA GLN A 151 6.87 9.03 -11.38
C GLN A 151 5.37 9.31 -11.14
N ILE A 152 5.04 10.29 -10.29
CA ILE A 152 3.67 10.67 -9.93
C ILE A 152 3.19 11.89 -10.76
N GLU A 153 4.05 12.51 -11.58
CA GLU A 153 3.68 13.51 -12.60
C GLU A 153 3.41 12.90 -13.98
#